data_AF-A0A3B9XIU0-F1
#
_entry.id   AF-A0A3B9XIU0-F1
#
_cell.length_a   1.000
_cell.length_b   1.000
_cell.length_c   1.000
_cell.angle_alpha   90.00
_cell.angle_beta   90.00
_cell.angle_gamma   90.00
#
_symmetry.space_group_name_H-M   'P 1'
#
loop_
_entity.id
_entity.type
_entity.pdbx_description
1 polymer ?
#
loop_
_entity_poly.entity_id
_entity_poly.type
_entity_poly.pdbx_seq_one_letter_code
_entity_poly.pdbx_strand_id
1 'polypeptide(L)'
;GDVMKESAQAAASYARANADWLEIDPDWFDEHQVHIHLPAGAIPKDGPSAGVTLSTALISLATGVPVKKDVAMTGEITLSGRVLPVGGIREKCLAALTHGVSTVILPLANKKDVVDIPEDFKKKMNFIFVENLDEVFAMALDRTEESKKPVGRAAKKGKPTSAAA
;
A
#
# COMPACT_ATOMS: atom_id res chain seq x y z
N GLY A 1 -13.16 9.86 6.16
CA GLY A 1 -14.07 9.93 7.32
C GLY A 1 -13.74 8.80 8.25
N ASP A 2 -14.71 8.29 8.99
CA ASP A 2 -14.47 7.26 10.01
C ASP A 2 -14.20 5.88 9.39
N VAL A 3 -14.80 5.56 8.24
CA VAL A 3 -14.55 4.31 7.51
C VAL A 3 -13.10 4.20 7.05
N MET A 4 -12.52 5.32 6.60
CA MET A 4 -11.10 5.35 6.22
C MET A 4 -10.18 5.17 7.44
N LYS A 5 -10.55 5.70 8.62
CA LYS A 5 -9.78 5.49 9.86
C LYS A 5 -9.82 4.02 10.28
N GLU A 6 -10.99 3.39 10.20
CA GLU A 6 -11.14 1.96 10.46
C GLU A 6 -10.30 1.12 9.51
N SER A 7 -10.26 1.49 8.22
CA SER A 7 -9.41 0.81 7.22
C SER A 7 -7.92 0.91 7.59
N ALA A 8 -7.46 2.07 8.07
CA ALA A 8 -6.10 2.25 8.55
C ALA A 8 -5.81 1.43 9.82
N GLN A 9 -6.76 1.35 10.75
CA GLN A 9 -6.65 0.54 11.96
C GLN A 9 -6.63 -0.96 11.65
N ALA A 10 -7.43 -1.41 10.69
CA ALA A 10 -7.43 -2.78 10.20
C ALA A 10 -6.09 -3.15 9.56
N ALA A 11 -5.52 -2.26 8.75
CA ALA A 11 -4.19 -2.42 8.15
C ALA A 11 -3.09 -2.56 9.22
N ALA A 12 -3.12 -1.71 10.26
CA ALA A 12 -2.17 -1.79 11.37
C ALA A 12 -2.35 -3.05 12.22
N SER A 13 -3.59 -3.43 12.50
CA SER A 13 -3.91 -4.67 13.23
C SER A 13 -3.44 -5.90 12.45
N TYR A 14 -3.66 -5.92 11.14
CA TYR A 14 -3.17 -6.98 10.28
C TYR A 14 -1.65 -7.05 10.33
N ALA A 15 -0.94 -5.94 10.09
CA ALA A 15 0.53 -5.94 10.09
C ALA A 15 1.13 -6.43 11.43
N ARG A 16 0.55 -6.02 12.57
CA ARG A 16 0.97 -6.48 13.91
C ARG A 16 0.74 -7.97 14.13
N ALA A 17 -0.42 -8.49 13.78
CA ALA A 17 -0.76 -9.91 13.94
C ALA A 17 0.10 -10.84 13.06
N ASN A 18 0.84 -10.26 12.14
CA ASN A 18 1.51 -10.94 11.03
C ASN A 18 2.99 -10.54 10.92
N ALA A 19 3.55 -9.88 11.94
CA ALA A 19 4.87 -9.29 11.91
C ALA A 19 5.96 -10.29 11.53
N ASP A 20 5.92 -11.49 12.12
CA ASP A 20 6.91 -12.55 11.89
C ASP A 20 7.01 -12.94 10.42
N TRP A 21 5.89 -13.21 9.75
CA TRP A 21 5.92 -13.63 8.34
C TRP A 21 6.18 -12.47 7.38
N LEU A 22 5.81 -11.25 7.80
CA LEU A 22 6.08 -10.03 7.05
C LEU A 22 7.53 -9.56 7.17
N GLU A 23 8.35 -10.21 8.00
CA GLU A 23 9.71 -9.79 8.34
C GLU A 23 9.74 -8.36 8.93
N ILE A 24 8.72 -8.04 9.73
CA ILE A 24 8.64 -6.79 10.49
C ILE A 24 9.21 -7.05 11.89
N ASP A 25 10.06 -6.15 12.37
CA ASP A 25 10.52 -6.17 13.76
C ASP A 25 9.30 -6.11 14.72
N PRO A 26 9.12 -7.09 15.63
CA PRO A 26 7.99 -7.12 16.56
C PRO A 26 7.82 -5.83 17.37
N ASP A 27 8.92 -5.16 17.72
CA ASP A 27 8.91 -3.94 18.54
C ASP A 27 8.68 -2.67 17.69
N TRP A 28 8.68 -2.78 16.35
CA TRP A 28 8.59 -1.64 15.44
C TRP A 28 7.37 -0.75 15.72
N PHE A 29 6.22 -1.37 15.98
CA PHE A 29 4.96 -0.66 16.22
C PHE A 29 4.85 -0.01 17.60
N ASP A 30 5.73 -0.37 18.53
CA ASP A 30 5.81 0.22 19.86
C ASP A 30 6.82 1.38 19.88
N GLU A 31 7.87 1.30 19.07
CA GLU A 31 8.91 2.33 18.95
C GLU A 31 8.55 3.48 18.00
N HIS A 32 7.61 3.26 17.07
CA HIS A 32 7.29 4.21 16.01
C HIS A 32 5.84 4.71 16.07
N GLN A 33 5.68 6.04 15.95
CA GLN A 33 4.38 6.64 15.67
C GLN A 33 4.17 6.80 14.16
N VAL A 34 3.07 6.26 13.66
CA VAL A 34 2.71 6.33 12.24
C VAL A 34 1.72 7.47 12.00
N HIS A 35 2.04 8.33 11.04
CA HIS A 35 1.12 9.37 10.55
C HIS A 35 0.74 9.08 9.10
N ILE A 36 -0.55 8.87 8.86
CA ILE A 36 -1.08 8.61 7.51
C ILE A 36 -1.67 9.91 6.97
N HIS A 37 -1.13 10.39 5.86
CA HIS A 37 -1.61 11.56 5.15
C HIS A 37 -2.15 11.19 3.76
N LEU A 38 -3.42 11.49 3.53
CA LEU A 38 -4.07 11.41 2.21
C LEU A 38 -4.24 12.85 1.68
N PRO A 39 -3.44 13.31 0.70
CA PRO A 39 -3.43 14.69 0.23
C PRO A 39 -4.78 15.22 -0.26
N ALA A 40 -4.88 16.54 -0.48
CA ALA A 40 -6.12 17.24 -0.86
C ALA A 40 -7.22 17.09 0.21
N GLY A 41 -6.91 17.41 1.47
CA GLY A 41 -7.79 17.18 2.63
C GLY A 41 -9.16 17.87 2.59
N ALA A 42 -9.34 18.89 1.73
CA ALA A 42 -10.64 19.53 1.50
C ALA A 42 -11.63 18.62 0.73
N ILE A 43 -11.14 17.63 -0.01
CA ILE A 43 -11.97 16.67 -0.74
C ILE A 43 -12.20 15.46 0.17
N PRO A 44 -13.47 15.17 0.55
CA PRO A 44 -13.77 14.06 1.43
C PRO A 44 -13.30 12.74 0.80
N LYS A 45 -12.38 12.07 1.50
CA LYS A 45 -11.92 10.72 1.18
C LYS A 45 -12.49 9.79 2.23
N ASP A 46 -13.56 9.11 1.86
CA ASP A 46 -14.20 8.13 2.72
C ASP A 46 -14.56 6.88 1.95
N GLY A 47 -14.58 5.75 2.66
CA GLY A 47 -14.85 4.44 2.11
C GLY A 47 -13.68 3.46 2.27
N PRO A 48 -13.98 2.15 2.29
CA PRO A 48 -13.02 1.12 2.70
C PRO A 48 -12.04 0.70 1.59
N SER A 49 -12.26 1.19 0.36
CA SER A 49 -11.59 0.69 -0.85
C SER A 49 -10.08 0.98 -0.95
N ALA A 50 -9.51 1.67 0.04
CA ALA A 50 -8.08 1.94 0.16
C ALA A 50 -7.39 1.01 1.17
N GLY A 51 -8.08 0.03 1.74
CA GLY A 51 -7.52 -0.91 2.73
C GLY A 51 -6.23 -1.57 2.23
N VAL A 52 -6.23 -2.11 1.00
CA VAL A 52 -5.03 -2.73 0.40
C VAL A 52 -3.87 -1.74 0.24
N THR A 53 -4.18 -0.49 -0.10
CA THR A 53 -3.20 0.59 -0.28
C THR A 53 -2.57 0.97 1.05
N LEU A 54 -3.38 1.13 2.10
CA LEU A 54 -2.94 1.46 3.44
C LEU A 54 -2.08 0.35 4.03
N SER A 55 -2.50 -0.92 3.89
CA SER A 55 -1.69 -2.08 4.30
C SER A 55 -0.35 -2.11 3.59
N THR A 56 -0.34 -1.96 2.27
CA THR A 56 0.90 -1.99 1.49
C THR A 56 1.85 -0.86 1.89
N ALA A 57 1.34 0.36 2.06
CA ALA A 57 2.14 1.50 2.48
C ALA A 57 2.73 1.31 3.89
N LEU A 58 1.93 0.78 4.83
CA LEU A 58 2.38 0.52 6.20
C LEU A 58 3.45 -0.56 6.26
N ILE A 59 3.25 -1.66 5.52
CA ILE A 59 4.20 -2.76 5.46
C ILE A 59 5.48 -2.32 4.75
N SER A 60 5.37 -1.55 3.68
CA SER A 60 6.54 -0.93 3.02
C SER A 60 7.34 -0.07 4.00
N LEU A 61 6.66 0.75 4.81
CA LEU A 61 7.30 1.58 5.83
C LEU A 61 7.99 0.75 6.92
N ALA A 62 7.34 -0.31 7.41
CA ALA A 62 7.85 -1.14 8.49
C ALA A 62 9.00 -2.06 8.06
N THR A 63 8.96 -2.59 6.84
CA THR A 63 9.99 -3.50 6.29
C THR A 63 11.13 -2.77 5.58
N GLY A 64 10.94 -1.49 5.25
CA GLY A 64 11.87 -0.74 4.40
C GLY A 64 11.86 -1.15 2.92
N VAL A 65 10.95 -2.04 2.51
CA VAL A 65 10.83 -2.49 1.11
C VAL A 65 9.98 -1.49 0.32
N PRO A 66 10.49 -0.89 -0.78
CA PRO A 66 9.73 0.11 -1.53
C PRO A 66 8.58 -0.50 -2.33
N VAL A 67 7.56 0.32 -2.58
CA VAL A 67 6.43 -0.04 -3.47
C VAL A 67 6.79 0.26 -4.91
N LYS A 68 6.42 -0.63 -5.84
CA LYS A 68 6.61 -0.44 -7.29
C LYS A 68 5.88 0.82 -7.76
N LYS A 69 6.56 1.63 -8.60
CA LYS A 69 6.06 2.93 -9.06
C LYS A 69 4.90 2.85 -10.06
N ASP A 70 4.84 1.77 -10.84
CA ASP A 70 3.84 1.56 -11.89
C ASP A 70 2.73 0.60 -11.44
N VAL A 71 2.24 0.75 -10.21
CA VAL A 71 1.16 -0.08 -9.66
C VAL A 71 0.11 0.79 -8.98
N ALA A 72 -1.14 0.64 -9.41
CA ALA A 72 -2.30 1.09 -8.66
C ALA A 72 -3.02 -0.11 -8.04
N MET A 73 -3.71 0.11 -6.93
CA MET A 73 -4.43 -0.95 -6.23
C MET A 73 -5.68 -0.39 -5.56
N THR A 74 -6.73 -1.20 -5.50
CA THR A 74 -7.95 -0.90 -4.74
C THR A 74 -8.54 -2.19 -4.18
N GLY A 75 -9.17 -2.10 -3.03
CA GLY A 75 -9.67 -3.26 -2.33
C GLY A 75 -9.92 -2.91 -0.86
N GLU A 76 -11.03 -3.38 -0.35
CA GLU A 76 -11.26 -3.42 1.09
C GLU A 76 -10.55 -4.64 1.68
N ILE A 77 -10.19 -4.58 2.96
CA ILE A 77 -9.47 -5.65 3.64
C ILE A 77 -10.25 -6.12 4.87
N THR A 78 -10.11 -7.39 5.18
CA THR A 78 -10.52 -7.93 6.49
C THR A 78 -9.30 -8.05 7.42
N LEU A 79 -9.56 -8.20 8.72
CA LEU A 79 -8.49 -8.51 9.69
C LEU A 79 -7.82 -9.87 9.43
N SER A 80 -8.50 -10.79 8.72
CA SER A 80 -7.93 -12.07 8.28
C SER A 80 -7.09 -11.96 7.01
N GLY A 81 -7.02 -10.78 6.38
CA GLY A 81 -6.22 -10.55 5.17
C GLY A 81 -6.94 -10.84 3.85
N ARG A 82 -8.25 -11.08 3.85
CA ARG A 82 -9.04 -11.20 2.62
C ARG A 82 -9.15 -9.83 1.94
N VAL A 83 -9.13 -9.82 0.61
CA VAL A 83 -9.40 -8.65 -0.22
C VAL A 83 -10.84 -8.71 -0.72
N LEU A 84 -11.62 -7.69 -0.38
CA LEU A 84 -13.06 -7.59 -0.67
C LEU A 84 -13.33 -6.67 -1.87
N PRO A 85 -14.44 -6.91 -2.61
CA PRO A 85 -14.78 -6.14 -3.80
C PRO A 85 -15.09 -4.68 -3.46
N VAL A 86 -14.83 -3.80 -4.42
CA VAL A 86 -15.08 -2.36 -4.31
C VAL A 86 -15.83 -1.83 -5.52
N GLY A 87 -16.49 -0.69 -5.37
CA GLY A 87 -17.15 0.01 -6.47
C GLY A 87 -16.21 0.87 -7.31
N GLY A 88 -16.72 1.30 -8.47
CA GLY A 88 -16.07 2.29 -9.35
C GLY A 88 -14.84 1.76 -10.08
N ILE A 89 -14.81 0.47 -10.43
CA ILE A 89 -13.65 -0.17 -11.07
C ILE A 89 -13.30 0.49 -12.39
N ARG A 90 -14.30 0.77 -13.24
CA ARG A 90 -14.10 1.44 -14.53
C ARG A 90 -13.45 2.81 -14.35
N GLU A 91 -13.97 3.65 -13.47
CA GLU A 91 -13.44 4.99 -13.20
C GLU A 91 -12.02 4.94 -12.63
N LYS A 92 -11.78 4.03 -11.67
CA LYS A 92 -10.46 3.87 -11.03
C LYS A 92 -9.40 3.39 -12.02
N CYS A 93 -9.74 2.45 -12.89
CA CYS A 93 -8.82 1.96 -13.92
C CYS A 93 -8.51 3.05 -14.97
N LEU A 94 -9.53 3.82 -15.39
CA LEU A 94 -9.31 4.93 -16.30
C LEU A 94 -8.43 6.01 -15.68
N ALA A 95 -8.67 6.36 -14.40
CA ALA A 95 -7.84 7.30 -13.66
C ALA A 95 -6.37 6.83 -13.59
N ALA A 96 -6.14 5.55 -13.27
CA ALA A 96 -4.79 4.96 -13.26
C ALA A 96 -4.09 5.15 -14.61
N LEU A 97 -4.77 4.80 -15.71
CA LEU A 97 -4.19 4.94 -17.04
C LEU A 97 -3.90 6.40 -17.41
N THR A 98 -4.78 7.36 -17.05
CA THR A 98 -4.55 8.79 -17.30
C THR A 98 -3.34 9.34 -16.52
N HIS A 99 -2.98 8.70 -15.41
CA HIS A 99 -1.77 9.00 -14.64
C HIS A 99 -0.54 8.19 -15.07
N GLY A 100 -0.63 7.46 -16.19
CA GLY A 100 0.47 6.66 -16.73
C GLY A 100 0.73 5.36 -15.97
N VAL A 101 -0.20 4.93 -15.12
CA VAL A 101 -0.10 3.67 -14.39
C VAL A 101 -0.73 2.55 -15.22
N SER A 102 0.09 1.57 -15.60
CA SER A 102 -0.31 0.49 -16.49
C SER A 102 -0.74 -0.78 -15.75
N THR A 103 -0.25 -1.01 -14.52
CA THR A 103 -0.62 -2.19 -13.73
C THR A 103 -1.62 -1.85 -12.64
N VAL A 104 -2.71 -2.62 -12.54
CA VAL A 104 -3.74 -2.44 -11.52
C VAL A 104 -4.05 -3.75 -10.81
N ILE A 105 -3.90 -3.73 -9.48
CA ILE A 105 -4.27 -4.82 -8.58
C ILE A 105 -5.72 -4.62 -8.14
N LEU A 106 -6.57 -5.61 -8.43
CA LEU A 106 -8.01 -5.60 -8.17
C LEU A 106 -8.42 -6.84 -7.35
N PRO A 107 -9.50 -6.76 -6.55
CA PRO A 107 -10.08 -7.93 -5.92
C PRO A 107 -10.55 -8.93 -6.97
N LEU A 108 -10.36 -10.23 -6.74
CA LEU A 108 -10.80 -11.28 -7.67
C LEU A 108 -12.31 -11.17 -7.97
N ALA A 109 -13.10 -10.83 -6.95
CA ALA A 109 -14.54 -10.63 -7.09
C ALA A 109 -14.93 -9.49 -8.05
N ASN A 110 -14.02 -8.54 -8.32
CA ASN A 110 -14.23 -7.45 -9.29
C ASN A 110 -13.85 -7.83 -10.73
N LYS A 111 -13.41 -9.06 -11.01
CA LYS A 111 -13.07 -9.50 -12.37
C LYS A 111 -14.23 -9.33 -13.36
N LYS A 112 -15.46 -9.52 -12.89
CA LYS A 112 -16.68 -9.28 -13.67
C LYS A 112 -16.89 -7.82 -14.06
N ASP A 113 -16.39 -6.87 -13.27
CA ASP A 113 -16.59 -5.43 -13.51
C ASP A 113 -15.58 -4.86 -14.51
N VAL A 114 -14.49 -5.60 -14.78
CA VAL A 114 -13.50 -5.25 -15.80
C VAL A 114 -14.10 -5.34 -17.20
N VAL A 115 -15.17 -6.11 -17.41
CA VAL A 115 -15.82 -6.23 -18.74
C VAL A 115 -16.33 -4.88 -19.25
N ASP A 116 -16.71 -3.98 -18.34
CA ASP A 116 -17.25 -2.64 -18.63
C ASP A 116 -16.17 -1.65 -19.11
N ILE A 117 -14.88 -2.02 -19.04
CA ILE A 117 -13.77 -1.20 -19.52
C ILE A 117 -13.67 -1.37 -21.05
N PRO A 118 -13.56 -0.29 -21.85
CA PRO A 118 -13.45 -0.45 -23.29
C PRO A 118 -12.14 -1.15 -23.70
N GLU A 119 -12.18 -1.97 -24.76
CA GLU A 119 -11.06 -2.84 -25.15
C GLU A 119 -9.75 -2.09 -25.43
N ASP A 120 -9.83 -0.88 -25.98
CA ASP A 120 -8.64 -0.07 -26.26
C ASP A 120 -7.91 0.37 -24.98
N PHE A 121 -8.62 0.44 -23.85
CA PHE A 121 -8.03 0.70 -22.53
C PHE A 121 -7.51 -0.59 -21.90
N LYS A 122 -8.27 -1.69 -21.99
CA LYS A 122 -7.85 -2.99 -21.45
C LYS A 122 -6.51 -3.44 -22.03
N LYS A 123 -6.28 -3.26 -23.33
CA LYS A 123 -5.02 -3.62 -23.99
C LYS A 123 -3.80 -2.84 -23.51
N LYS A 124 -4.01 -1.68 -22.88
CA LYS A 124 -2.95 -0.82 -22.33
C LYS A 124 -2.73 -1.06 -20.83
N MET A 125 -3.48 -1.98 -20.24
CA MET A 125 -3.47 -2.23 -18.81
C MET A 125 -3.18 -3.70 -18.50
N ASN A 126 -2.40 -3.91 -17.45
CA ASN A 126 -2.17 -5.20 -16.85
C ASN A 126 -3.04 -5.34 -15.59
N PHE A 127 -4.04 -6.21 -15.63
CA PHE A 127 -4.92 -6.46 -14.50
C PHE A 127 -4.42 -7.67 -13.69
N ILE A 128 -4.16 -7.44 -12.40
CA ILE A 128 -3.80 -8.48 -11.44
C ILE A 128 -4.97 -8.67 -10.51
N PHE A 129 -5.50 -9.89 -10.44
CA PHE A 129 -6.61 -10.22 -9.56
C PHE A 129 -6.11 -10.99 -8.34
N VAL A 130 -6.52 -10.56 -7.15
CA VAL A 130 -6.06 -11.12 -5.87
C VAL A 130 -7.22 -11.47 -4.95
N GLU A 131 -7.05 -12.48 -4.12
CA GLU A 131 -8.02 -12.81 -3.05
C GLU A 131 -7.55 -12.37 -1.66
N ASN A 132 -6.25 -12.21 -1.48
CA ASN A 132 -5.62 -11.99 -0.18
C ASN A 132 -4.47 -10.97 -0.24
N LEU A 133 -4.08 -10.45 0.93
CA LEU A 133 -3.06 -9.40 1.07
C LEU A 133 -1.63 -9.88 0.76
N ASP A 134 -1.31 -11.14 0.99
CA ASP A 134 -0.03 -11.75 0.61
C ASP A 134 0.23 -11.65 -0.90
N GLU A 135 -0.78 -11.95 -1.72
CA GLU A 135 -0.73 -11.77 -3.17
C GLU A 135 -0.51 -10.30 -3.55
N VAL A 136 -1.15 -9.36 -2.84
CA VAL A 136 -0.95 -7.92 -3.04
C VAL A 136 0.51 -7.56 -2.80
N PHE A 137 1.09 -7.98 -1.68
CA PHE A 137 2.47 -7.61 -1.33
C PHE A 137 3.50 -8.23 -2.26
N ALA A 138 3.30 -9.48 -2.68
CA ALA A 138 4.15 -10.14 -3.66
C ALA A 138 4.20 -9.36 -5.00
N MET A 139 3.05 -8.77 -5.39
CA MET A 139 2.95 -8.03 -6.64
C MET A 139 3.34 -6.56 -6.51
N ALA A 140 3.08 -5.91 -5.37
CA ALA A 140 3.26 -4.47 -5.17
C ALA A 140 4.62 -4.08 -4.59
N LEU A 141 5.20 -4.90 -3.71
CA LEU A 141 6.50 -4.59 -3.09
C LEU A 141 7.65 -4.99 -4.02
N ASP A 142 8.65 -4.13 -4.13
CA ASP A 142 9.85 -4.36 -4.90
C ASP A 142 10.90 -5.03 -4.00
N ARG A 143 10.91 -6.36 -3.95
CA ARG A 143 11.85 -7.16 -3.13
C ARG A 143 13.16 -7.50 -3.86
N THR A 144 13.55 -6.71 -4.87
CA THR A 144 14.84 -6.92 -5.54
C THR A 144 16.02 -6.60 -4.61
N GLU A 145 17.18 -7.23 -4.81
CA GLU A 145 18.34 -7.04 -3.92
C GLU A 145 18.85 -5.57 -3.86
N GLU A 146 18.54 -4.75 -4.86
CA GLU A 146 18.90 -3.32 -4.90
C GLU A 146 18.01 -2.44 -4.01
N SER A 147 16.81 -2.91 -3.66
CA SER A 147 15.77 -2.12 -2.98
C SER A 147 15.84 -2.19 -1.45
N LYS A 148 16.60 -3.14 -0.89
CA LYS A 148 16.84 -3.32 0.56
C LYS A 148 17.74 -2.27 1.20
N LYS A 149 18.20 -1.26 0.45
CA LYS A 149 18.97 -0.17 1.06
C LYS A 149 18.03 0.61 1.99
N PRO A 150 18.32 0.68 3.30
CA PRO A 150 17.50 1.49 4.19
C PRO A 150 17.51 2.91 3.64
N VAL A 151 16.33 3.53 3.57
CA VAL A 151 16.20 4.95 3.29
C VAL A 151 16.78 5.67 4.51
N GLY A 152 18.11 5.77 4.51
CA GLY A 152 18.88 6.35 5.58
C GLY A 152 18.49 7.80 5.71
N ARG A 153 17.86 8.14 6.84
CA ARG A 153 17.99 9.48 7.38
C ARG A 153 19.47 9.65 7.68
N ALA A 154 20.15 10.52 6.95
CA ALA A 154 21.57 10.81 7.11
C ALA A 154 21.93 10.86 8.59
N ALA A 155 22.83 9.97 9.02
CA ALA A 155 23.47 10.06 10.31
C ALA A 155 24.01 11.50 10.46
N LYS A 156 23.52 12.23 11.46
CA LYS A 156 24.13 13.51 11.83
C LYS A 156 25.59 13.23 12.15
N LYS A 157 26.50 13.62 11.24
CA LYS A 157 27.94 13.66 11.49
C LYS A 157 28.16 14.45 12.79
N GLY A 158 28.92 13.85 13.70
CA GLY A 158 29.13 14.38 15.05
C GLY A 158 29.81 15.76 15.08
N LYS A 159 29.71 16.42 16.24
CA LYS A 159 30.71 17.40 16.64
C LYS A 159 31.76 16.69 17.49
N PRO A 160 33.06 16.82 17.18
CA PRO A 160 34.12 16.39 18.07
C PRO A 160 34.25 17.36 19.25
N THR A 161 34.83 16.78 20.30
CA THR A 161 35.33 17.32 21.56
C THR A 161 35.93 18.73 21.52
N SER A 162 35.72 19.49 22.61
CA SER A 162 36.79 20.34 23.15
C SER A 162 37.01 20.03 24.62
N ALA A 163 38.07 19.26 24.89
CA ALA A 163 38.82 19.35 26.13
C ALA A 163 39.97 20.34 25.88
N ALA A 164 40.02 21.41 26.66
CA ALA A 164 41.12 22.35 26.94
C ALA A 164 40.46 23.55 27.64
N ALA A 165 40.87 24.05 28.80
CA ALA A 165 41.99 23.80 29.68
C ALA A 165 41.55 24.20 31.11
#